data_AF-A0A2I0TF37-F1
#
_entry.id   AF-A0A2I0TF37-F1
#
_cell.length_a   1.000
_cell.length_b   1.000
_cell.length_c   1.000
_cell.angle_alpha   90.00
_cell.angle_beta   90.00
_cell.angle_gamma   90.00
#
_symmetry.space_group_name_H-M   'P 1'
#
loop_
_entity.id
_entity.type
_entity.pdbx_description
1 polymer ?
#
loop_
_entity_poly.entity_id
_entity_poly.type
_entity_poly.pdbx_seq_one_letter_code
_entity_poly.pdbx_strand_id
1 'polypeptide(L)'
;MRLLTAGLLLVAPLCAAFYLPGLAPVSFCEEGEESEGCKSLIELFVNRLDSVESVLPYEYDAFDFCQDTEEKRPSENLGQVLFGERIASSPYKSEFNKKNTFYLFNHVDITIMYHSGKDENWPGARLVMARLRPQR
;
A
#
# COMPACT_ATOMS: atom_id res chain seq x y z
N MET A 1 12.00 38.17 -49.35
CA MET A 1 11.63 38.20 -47.91
C MET A 1 10.77 36.99 -47.53
N ARG A 2 11.29 35.75 -47.67
CA ARG A 2 10.57 34.51 -47.29
C ARG A 2 11.49 33.46 -46.66
N LEU A 3 12.54 33.89 -45.96
CA LEU A 3 13.53 33.00 -45.34
C LEU A 3 13.53 33.07 -43.80
N LEU A 4 12.65 33.88 -43.18
CA LEU A 4 12.62 34.05 -41.73
C LEU A 4 11.60 33.15 -41.01
N THR A 5 10.76 32.41 -41.72
CA THR A 5 9.73 31.55 -41.09
C THR A 5 10.18 30.13 -40.80
N ALA A 6 11.40 29.73 -41.17
CA ALA A 6 11.89 28.36 -40.99
C ALA A 6 12.65 28.12 -39.66
N GLY A 7 12.97 29.18 -38.90
CA GLY A 7 13.83 29.07 -37.72
C GLY A 7 13.13 28.80 -36.39
N LEU A 8 11.79 28.83 -36.32
CA LEU A 8 11.06 28.83 -35.04
C LEU A 8 10.35 27.50 -34.70
N LEU A 9 10.52 26.44 -35.50
CA LEU A 9 9.81 25.17 -35.29
C LEU A 9 10.71 24.00 -34.85
N LEU A 10 11.91 24.28 -34.33
CA LEU A 10 12.87 23.23 -33.93
C LEU A 10 13.34 23.33 -32.47
N VAL A 11 12.47 23.76 -31.56
CA VAL A 11 12.69 23.59 -30.11
C VAL A 11 11.39 23.12 -29.48
N ALA A 12 10.91 21.94 -29.90
CA ALA A 12 9.98 21.19 -29.08
C ALA A 12 10.82 20.48 -28.01
N PRO A 13 10.69 20.80 -26.71
CA PRO A 13 11.30 19.98 -25.69
C PRO A 13 10.70 18.58 -25.84
N LEU A 14 11.58 17.58 -25.97
CA LEU A 14 11.22 16.19 -25.76
C LEU A 14 10.80 16.09 -24.28
N CYS A 15 9.51 16.29 -24.01
CA CYS A 15 8.94 16.07 -22.69
C CYS A 15 9.17 14.59 -22.35
N ALA A 16 10.19 14.30 -21.55
CA ALA A 16 10.41 13.00 -20.95
C ALA A 16 9.31 12.80 -19.89
N ALA A 17 8.16 12.29 -20.32
CA ALA A 17 7.14 11.85 -19.41
C ALA A 17 7.58 10.50 -18.81
N PHE A 18 7.92 10.49 -17.52
CA PHE A 18 8.17 9.26 -16.78
C PHE A 18 6.84 8.77 -16.19
N TYR A 19 6.37 7.62 -16.66
CA TYR A 19 5.25 6.95 -16.01
C TYR A 19 5.80 6.20 -14.79
N LEU A 20 5.22 6.48 -13.62
CA LEU A 20 5.57 5.75 -12.42
C LEU A 20 4.96 4.36 -12.51
N PRO A 21 5.76 3.28 -12.53
CA PRO A 21 5.20 1.95 -12.43
C PRO A 21 4.37 1.86 -11.14
N GLY A 22 3.14 1.36 -11.27
CA GLY A 22 2.28 1.10 -10.11
C GLY A 22 2.91 0.07 -9.18
N LEU A 23 2.39 -0.03 -7.96
CA LEU A 23 2.83 -1.05 -7.02
C LEU A 23 2.43 -2.44 -7.50
N ALA A 24 3.38 -3.38 -7.46
CA ALA A 24 3.09 -4.78 -7.72
C ALA A 24 2.26 -5.33 -6.54
N PRO A 25 1.15 -6.04 -6.82
CA PRO A 25 0.35 -6.63 -5.76
C PRO A 25 1.15 -7.74 -5.06
N VAL A 26 1.14 -7.73 -3.72
CA VAL A 26 1.65 -8.83 -2.91
C VAL A 26 0.50 -9.80 -2.65
N SER A 27 0.71 -11.08 -2.98
CA SER A 27 -0.26 -12.13 -2.69
C SER A 27 0.09 -12.83 -1.38
N PHE A 28 -0.95 -13.20 -0.62
CA PHE A 28 -0.79 -13.95 0.64
C PHE A 28 -1.45 -15.32 0.53
N CYS A 29 -0.75 -16.35 1.02
CA CYS A 29 -1.14 -17.76 0.91
C CYS A 29 -1.01 -18.46 2.26
N GLU A 30 -1.59 -19.65 2.41
CA GLU A 30 -1.47 -20.42 3.65
C GLU A 30 -0.03 -20.95 3.85
N GLU A 31 0.32 -21.25 5.10
CA GLU A 31 1.61 -21.87 5.43
C GLU A 31 1.78 -23.18 4.67
N GLY A 32 2.87 -23.30 3.90
CA GLY A 32 3.17 -24.47 3.07
C GLY A 32 2.98 -24.24 1.56
N GLU A 33 2.31 -23.16 1.16
CA GLU A 33 2.15 -22.75 -0.25
C GLU A 33 2.98 -21.50 -0.60
N GLU A 34 4.05 -21.25 0.17
CA GLU A 34 4.93 -20.11 -0.08
C GLU A 34 5.69 -20.25 -1.40
N SER A 35 5.73 -19.16 -2.17
CA SER A 35 6.46 -19.06 -3.43
C SER A 35 7.07 -17.67 -3.56
N GLU A 36 7.93 -17.42 -4.54
CA GLU A 36 8.55 -16.09 -4.74
C GLU A 36 7.52 -14.95 -4.91
N GLY A 37 6.30 -15.27 -5.33
CA GLY A 37 5.19 -14.32 -5.49
C GLY A 37 4.13 -14.36 -4.37
N CYS A 38 4.20 -15.30 -3.43
CA CYS A 38 3.20 -15.45 -2.37
C CYS A 38 3.81 -15.73 -1.00
N LYS A 39 3.45 -14.90 -0.01
CA LYS A 39 3.99 -14.97 1.36
C LYS A 39 2.91 -15.48 2.33
N SER A 40 3.29 -16.27 3.34
CA SER A 40 2.32 -16.68 4.37
C SER A 40 2.27 -15.72 5.56
N LEU A 41 3.38 -15.06 5.85
CA LEU A 41 3.50 -14.11 6.95
C LEU A 41 3.16 -12.68 6.48
N ILE A 42 2.22 -12.06 7.17
CA ILE A 42 1.82 -10.67 6.96
C ILE A 42 2.54 -9.80 7.98
N GLU A 43 3.43 -8.95 7.47
CA GLU A 43 4.08 -7.90 8.25
C GLU A 43 3.14 -6.70 8.38
N LEU A 44 2.93 -6.23 9.60
CA LEU A 44 2.11 -5.06 9.87
C LEU A 44 3.00 -3.85 10.12
N PHE A 45 2.68 -2.76 9.43
CA PHE A 45 3.34 -1.48 9.60
C PHE A 45 2.42 -0.52 10.34
N VAL A 46 3.02 0.27 11.22
CA VAL A 46 2.36 1.32 11.98
C VAL A 46 2.75 2.68 11.43
N ASN A 47 1.87 3.65 11.62
CA ASN A 47 2.08 5.03 11.26
C ASN A 47 1.95 5.90 12.51
N ARG A 48 1.52 7.15 12.34
CA ARG A 48 1.23 8.11 13.41
C ARG A 48 -0.10 7.78 14.09
N LEU A 49 -0.24 8.21 15.33
CA LEU A 49 -1.43 8.06 16.16
C LEU A 49 -2.23 9.36 16.13
N ASP A 50 -3.46 9.28 15.65
CA ASP A 50 -4.40 10.40 15.62
C ASP A 50 -5.29 10.39 16.86
N SER A 51 -5.56 11.57 17.41
CA SER A 51 -6.49 11.76 18.53
C SER A 51 -7.68 12.60 18.10
N VAL A 52 -8.84 12.38 18.72
CA VAL A 52 -10.02 13.24 18.53
C VAL A 52 -9.90 14.57 19.28
N GLU A 53 -8.99 14.65 20.26
CA GLU A 53 -8.78 15.83 21.10
C GLU A 53 -7.61 16.71 20.61
N SER A 54 -6.62 16.10 19.95
CA SER A 54 -5.42 16.80 19.46
C SER A 54 -5.44 16.87 17.93
N VAL A 55 -5.14 18.05 17.39
CA VAL A 55 -4.96 18.27 15.95
C VAL A 55 -3.59 17.75 15.47
N LEU A 56 -2.66 17.54 16.39
CA LEU A 56 -1.31 17.07 16.07
C LEU A 56 -1.21 15.56 16.29
N PRO A 57 -0.81 14.79 15.26
CA PRO A 57 -0.59 13.35 15.41
C PRO A 57 0.68 13.09 16.22
N TYR A 58 0.65 12.02 17.02
CA TYR A 58 1.79 11.54 17.77
C TYR A 58 2.53 10.46 16.99
N GLU A 59 3.85 10.35 17.17
CA GLU A 59 4.61 9.23 16.63
C GLU A 59 4.29 7.95 17.41
N TYR A 60 4.32 6.80 16.74
CA TYR A 60 4.06 5.52 17.39
C TYR A 60 5.02 5.28 18.57
N ASP A 61 6.29 5.65 18.39
CA ASP A 61 7.36 5.48 19.38
C ASP A 61 7.30 6.48 20.54
N ALA A 62 6.34 7.42 20.52
CA ALA A 62 6.17 8.39 21.61
C ALA A 62 5.55 7.79 22.88
N PHE A 63 5.01 6.57 22.80
CA PHE A 63 4.39 5.85 23.90
C PHE A 63 5.08 4.51 24.16
N ASP A 64 4.78 3.88 25.30
CA ASP A 64 5.34 2.60 25.74
C ASP A 64 4.75 1.40 24.97
N PHE A 65 4.78 1.42 23.64
CA PHE A 65 4.43 0.28 22.82
C PHE A 65 5.62 -0.64 22.60
N CYS A 66 5.33 -1.93 22.39
CA CYS A 66 6.36 -2.87 21.95
C CYS A 66 6.91 -2.45 20.59
N GLN A 67 8.23 -2.39 20.46
CA GLN A 67 8.92 -2.13 19.20
C GLN A 67 9.47 -3.43 18.61
N ASP A 68 9.58 -3.46 17.29
CA ASP A 68 10.27 -4.56 16.61
C ASP A 68 11.78 -4.49 16.92
N THR A 69 12.45 -5.64 16.98
CA THR A 69 13.90 -5.71 17.24
C THR A 69 14.72 -5.06 16.13
N GLU A 70 14.18 -5.03 14.91
CA GLU A 70 14.77 -4.34 13.77
C GLU A 70 13.82 -3.22 13.31
N GLU A 71 14.23 -1.96 13.51
CA GLU A 71 13.45 -0.82 13.03
C GLU A 71 13.57 -0.71 11.50
N LYS A 72 12.59 -1.29 10.79
CA LYS A 72 12.44 -1.11 9.35
C LYS A 72 11.48 0.03 9.07
N ARG A 73 11.87 0.93 8.16
CA ARG A 73 11.05 2.02 7.65
C ARG A 73 10.83 1.86 6.15
N PRO A 74 10.04 0.86 5.72
CA PRO A 74 9.74 0.71 4.32
C PRO A 74 8.94 1.93 3.84
N SER A 75 9.04 2.23 2.55
CA SER A 75 8.14 3.17 1.90
C SER A 75 7.44 2.42 0.77
N GLU A 76 6.11 2.30 0.84
CA GLU A 76 5.36 1.49 -0.11
C GLU A 76 5.20 2.20 -1.45
N ASN A 77 4.81 3.48 -1.44
CA ASN A 77 4.50 4.22 -2.67
C ASN A 77 5.25 5.55 -2.79
N LEU A 78 5.42 6.04 -4.03
CA LEU A 78 6.11 7.31 -4.26
C LEU A 78 5.37 8.49 -3.63
N GLY A 79 4.03 8.47 -3.61
CA GLY A 79 3.24 9.51 -2.96
C GLY A 79 3.60 9.66 -1.48
N GLN A 80 3.67 8.55 -0.77
CA GLN A 80 4.06 8.44 0.63
C GLN A 80 5.45 9.04 0.88
N VAL A 81 6.41 8.74 0.00
CA VAL A 81 7.74 9.36 0.05
C VAL A 81 7.66 10.87 -0.15
N LEU A 82 6.92 11.34 -1.17
CA LEU A 82 6.80 12.77 -1.49
C LEU A 82 6.06 13.57 -0.41
N PHE A 83 5.08 12.97 0.25
CA PHE A 83 4.37 13.57 1.37
C PHE A 83 5.11 13.40 2.71
N GLY A 84 6.29 12.75 2.70
CA GLY A 84 7.13 12.56 3.87
C GLY A 84 6.51 11.66 4.93
N GLU A 85 5.58 10.79 4.53
CA GLU A 85 4.94 9.85 5.43
C GLU A 85 5.93 8.74 5.81
N ARG A 86 6.00 8.45 7.11
CA ARG A 86 6.98 7.53 7.70
C ARG A 86 6.22 6.41 8.37
N ILE A 87 6.17 5.26 7.72
CA ILE A 87 5.70 4.02 8.35
C ILE A 87 6.87 3.31 9.01
N ALA A 88 6.59 2.63 10.12
CA ALA A 88 7.55 1.87 10.89
C ALA A 88 7.09 0.42 11.05
N SER A 89 8.04 -0.51 11.16
CA SER A 89 7.76 -1.90 11.50
C SER A 89 7.12 -1.99 12.87
N SER A 90 6.09 -2.83 12.98
CA SER A 90 5.51 -3.19 14.27
C SER A 90 5.93 -4.61 14.65
N PRO A 91 5.97 -4.96 15.95
CA PRO A 91 6.30 -6.32 16.37
C PRO A 91 5.19 -7.34 16.04
N TYR A 92 4.05 -6.88 15.53
CA TYR A 92 2.91 -7.73 15.24
C TYR A 92 3.10 -8.44 13.90
N LYS A 93 3.30 -9.76 13.97
CA LYS A 93 3.37 -10.65 12.81
C LYS A 93 2.18 -11.58 12.84
N SER A 94 1.47 -11.67 11.73
CA SER A 94 0.26 -12.49 11.63
C SER A 94 0.34 -13.47 10.47
N GLU A 95 -0.03 -14.72 10.72
CA GLU A 95 -0.14 -15.76 9.70
C GLU A 95 -1.44 -15.60 8.91
N PHE A 96 -1.36 -15.68 7.58
CA PHE A 96 -2.52 -15.60 6.69
C PHE A 96 -3.54 -16.73 6.96
N ASN A 97 -4.83 -16.36 7.00
CA ASN A 97 -5.98 -17.27 7.14
C ASN A 97 -5.98 -18.17 8.40
N LYS A 98 -5.27 -17.77 9.47
CA LYS A 98 -5.33 -18.46 10.77
C LYS A 98 -6.33 -17.81 11.72
N LYS A 99 -6.96 -18.62 12.56
CA LYS A 99 -7.88 -18.12 13.61
C LYS A 99 -7.07 -17.49 14.74
N ASN A 100 -7.62 -16.44 15.35
CA ASN A 100 -7.04 -15.72 16.50
C ASN A 100 -5.67 -15.04 16.27
N THR A 101 -5.18 -14.92 15.04
CA THR A 101 -3.91 -14.24 14.71
C THR A 101 -4.07 -12.76 14.40
N PHE A 102 -5.29 -12.29 14.15
CA PHE A 102 -5.53 -10.90 13.76
C PHE A 102 -6.45 -10.18 14.75
N TYR A 103 -5.95 -9.11 15.37
CA TYR A 103 -6.80 -8.17 16.09
C TYR A 103 -7.73 -7.42 15.11
N LEU A 104 -7.25 -7.04 13.92
CA LEU A 104 -8.06 -6.29 12.95
C LEU A 104 -9.31 -7.08 12.54
N PHE A 105 -9.18 -8.31 12.03
CA PHE A 105 -10.33 -9.08 11.54
C PHE A 105 -11.29 -9.56 12.64
N ASN A 106 -10.90 -9.48 13.92
CA ASN A 106 -11.82 -9.70 15.04
C ASN A 106 -12.64 -8.45 15.40
N HIS A 107 -12.22 -7.27 14.96
CA HIS A 107 -12.87 -5.99 15.25
C HIS A 107 -13.44 -5.30 14.02
N VAL A 108 -13.17 -5.79 12.80
CA VAL A 108 -13.69 -5.20 11.56
C VAL A 108 -14.10 -6.26 10.54
N ASP A 109 -15.24 -6.03 9.89
CA ASP A 109 -15.67 -6.71 8.67
C ASP A 109 -15.03 -6.05 7.45
N ILE A 110 -14.31 -6.83 6.65
CA ILE A 110 -13.78 -6.37 5.35
C ILE A 110 -14.64 -6.94 4.23
N THR A 111 -15.30 -6.07 3.48
CA THR A 111 -16.08 -6.42 2.28
C THR A 111 -15.30 -6.00 1.02
N ILE A 112 -14.87 -6.96 0.22
CA ILE A 112 -14.20 -6.70 -1.06
C ILE A 112 -15.20 -6.89 -2.19
N MET A 113 -15.43 -5.82 -2.96
CA MET A 113 -16.18 -5.85 -4.21
C MET A 113 -15.19 -5.90 -5.37
N TYR A 114 -15.36 -6.88 -6.24
CA TYR A 114 -14.51 -7.07 -7.40
C TYR A 114 -15.32 -7.44 -8.63
N HIS A 115 -14.76 -7.15 -9.80
CA HIS A 115 -15.27 -7.59 -11.08
C HIS A 115 -14.55 -8.89 -11.47
N SER A 116 -15.30 -9.96 -11.66
CA SER A 116 -14.75 -11.28 -12.02
C SER A 116 -14.50 -11.32 -13.53
N GLY A 117 -13.26 -11.58 -13.97
CA GLY A 117 -12.93 -11.73 -15.38
C GLY A 117 -13.33 -13.08 -15.99
N LYS A 118 -14.27 -13.82 -15.38
CA LYS A 118 -14.66 -15.17 -15.83
C LYS A 118 -15.40 -15.16 -17.18
N ASP A 119 -16.10 -14.07 -17.48
CA ASP A 119 -16.86 -13.89 -18.72
C ASP A 119 -16.12 -12.98 -19.73
N GLU A 120 -14.82 -12.74 -19.48
CA GLU A 120 -14.02 -11.71 -20.13
C GLU A 120 -12.69 -12.31 -20.63
N ASN A 121 -12.04 -11.70 -21.62
CA ASN A 121 -10.87 -12.28 -22.32
C ASN A 121 -9.52 -12.13 -21.57
N TRP A 122 -9.55 -11.96 -20.26
CA TRP A 122 -8.42 -11.60 -19.41
C TRP A 122 -8.50 -12.40 -18.10
N PRO A 123 -7.44 -13.12 -17.71
CA PRO A 123 -7.44 -13.92 -16.49
C PRO A 123 -7.41 -13.02 -15.25
N GLY A 124 -8.29 -13.30 -14.28
CA GLY A 124 -8.22 -12.73 -12.93
C GLY A 124 -9.48 -11.98 -12.48
N ALA A 125 -9.31 -11.20 -11.42
CA ALA A 125 -10.35 -10.37 -10.82
C ALA A 125 -9.83 -8.95 -10.65
N ARG A 126 -10.63 -7.96 -11.03
CA ARG A 126 -10.30 -6.54 -10.83
C ARG A 126 -10.99 -6.04 -9.58
N LEU A 127 -10.22 -5.60 -8.59
CA LEU A 127 -10.74 -4.94 -7.39
C LEU A 127 -11.48 -3.65 -7.78
N VAL A 128 -12.70 -3.50 -7.30
CA VAL A 128 -13.55 -2.32 -7.52
C VAL A 128 -13.58 -1.46 -6.27
N MET A 129 -13.75 -2.09 -5.10
CA MET A 129 -13.88 -1.41 -3.81
C MET A 129 -13.54 -2.36 -2.67
N ALA A 130 -12.91 -1.85 -1.62
CA ALA A 130 -12.84 -2.52 -0.32
C ALA A 130 -13.53 -1.63 0.71
N ARG A 131 -14.44 -2.20 1.50
CA ARG A 131 -15.15 -1.51 2.58
C ARG A 131 -14.81 -2.17 3.90
N LEU A 132 -14.33 -1.37 4.85
CA LEU A 132 -14.12 -1.77 6.23
C LEU A 132 -15.30 -1.30 7.09
N ARG A 133 -15.84 -2.18 7.93
CA ARG A 133 -16.85 -1.84 8.94
C ARG A 133 -16.42 -2.35 10.31
N PRO A 134 -16.34 -1.50 11.35
CA PRO A 134 -16.09 -1.96 12.70
C PRO A 134 -17.20 -2.87 13.22
N GLN A 135 -16.83 -4.03 13.77
CA GLN A 135 -17.69 -4.86 14.60
C GLN A 135 -17.73 -4.25 16.01
N ARG A 136 -18.95 -4.01 16.53
CA ARG A 136 -19.17 -3.48 17.89
C ARG A 136 -19.13 -4.58 18.93
#